data_AF-A0A4R6QVT0-F1
#
_entry.id   AF-A0A4R6QVT0-F1
#
_cell.length_a   1.000
_cell.length_b   1.000
_cell.length_c   1.000
_cell.angle_alpha   90.00
_cell.angle_beta   90.00
_cell.angle_gamma   90.00
#
_symmetry.space_group_name_H-M   'P 1'
#
loop_
_entity.id
_entity.type
_entity.pdbx_description
1 polymer ?
#
loop_
_entity_poly.entity_id
_entity_poly.type
_entity_poly.pdbx_seq_one_letter_code
_entity_poly.pdbx_strand_id
1 'polypeptide(L)'
;MSARSAPARDPRLDRPWPALWSIVLGFFMILVDTTIVTVAIPRMQEDLGADLTGLLWVTSAYLLAYAVPLLITGRLGDRLGLKSVYLVGLVVFTASSLWCGLAGSVEMLIVARVVQGLGAGMMTPQTMSMITRMFAPQRRGQAMAVWGATAGVASLVGPVLGGLLVDGPGWEWIFFVNVPVGVLAIALVFRNVPRFPRRSHSFDLLGVALSATGLFLLVFGIQEGNSYDWGTITDSLVIGPVDTGVPVTVPGMILAGVLVLAVFVLWQGVMRREPLVPLSLFRDRNFSVANVAIAMMGATVLSFAIPTTLFFQQVLGMSPTQAALMTAPSAVLSLVLAPLVGRWMTSHDPRPLALIGFASLAGGLLWLALLMAPDASVLVLLLPFVLIGIGNACIWGPLSLTATRNLPPSQAGAGSGVYNEMRQVGSVLGSAGIATLMADRIAARLGEATGGQGGAPAGAESGAGSLPPFLHAPYAAAMADAMWLPVGLAAVGLLAALAIGRPIDTGVWAKDE
;
A
#
# COMPACT_ATOMS: atom_id res chain seq x y z
N MET A 1 -29.61 15.66 -42.09
CA MET A 1 -28.95 14.91 -40.99
C MET A 1 -27.45 15.01 -41.20
N SER A 2 -26.73 15.85 -40.45
CA SER A 2 -25.28 15.92 -40.59
C SER A 2 -24.67 14.69 -39.91
N ALA A 3 -23.89 13.91 -40.66
CA ALA A 3 -23.07 12.85 -40.09
C ALA A 3 -22.15 13.50 -39.06
N ARG A 4 -22.39 13.25 -37.76
CA ARG A 4 -21.40 13.60 -36.73
C ARG A 4 -20.19 12.73 -37.04
N SER A 5 -19.13 13.35 -37.54
CA SER A 5 -17.81 12.74 -37.66
C SER A 5 -17.48 12.05 -36.35
N ALA A 6 -17.17 10.76 -36.40
CA ALA A 6 -16.69 10.03 -35.23
C ALA A 6 -15.52 10.84 -34.61
N PRO A 7 -15.50 11.05 -33.29
CA PRO A 7 -14.44 11.84 -32.66
C PRO A 7 -13.08 11.26 -33.04
N ALA A 8 -12.19 12.09 -33.59
CA ALA A 8 -10.86 11.66 -33.99
C ALA A 8 -10.15 11.00 -32.80
N ARG A 9 -9.64 9.78 -33.01
CA ARG A 9 -8.89 9.00 -32.01
C ARG A 9 -7.68 9.84 -31.58
N ASP A 10 -7.49 10.04 -30.27
CA ASP A 10 -6.38 10.84 -29.74
C ASP A 10 -5.03 10.20 -30.17
N PRO A 11 -4.15 10.90 -30.92
CA PRO A 11 -2.88 10.35 -31.43
C PRO A 11 -1.95 9.82 -30.32
N ARG A 12 -2.16 10.24 -29.07
CA ARG A 12 -1.39 9.75 -27.91
C ARG A 12 -1.70 8.28 -27.60
N LEU A 13 -2.86 7.76 -28.03
CA LEU A 13 -3.21 6.34 -27.87
C LEU A 13 -2.34 5.43 -28.73
N ASP A 14 -1.76 5.94 -29.82
CA ASP A 14 -0.83 5.19 -30.67
C ASP A 14 0.56 5.04 -30.02
N ARG A 15 0.86 5.87 -29.01
CA ARG A 15 2.11 5.88 -28.23
C ARG A 15 1.83 5.88 -26.73
N PRO A 16 1.37 4.76 -26.14
CA PRO A 16 0.94 4.73 -24.74
C PRO A 16 2.10 4.73 -23.72
N TRP A 17 3.33 4.45 -24.15
CA TRP A 17 4.51 4.37 -23.27
C TRP A 17 4.92 5.69 -22.59
N PRO A 18 5.03 6.83 -23.30
CA PRO A 18 5.24 8.12 -22.65
C PRO A 18 4.20 8.44 -21.57
N ALA A 19 2.94 8.10 -21.83
CA ALA A 19 1.86 8.29 -20.87
C ALA A 19 1.99 7.34 -19.67
N LEU A 20 2.39 6.08 -19.86
CA LEU A 20 2.72 5.15 -18.78
C LEU A 20 3.82 5.69 -17.86
N TRP A 21 4.95 6.13 -18.42
CA TRP A 21 6.05 6.70 -17.63
C TRP A 21 5.61 7.93 -16.84
N SER A 22 4.71 8.74 -17.41
CA SER A 22 4.18 9.93 -16.75
C SER A 22 3.33 9.57 -15.52
N ILE A 23 2.47 8.56 -15.62
CA ILE A 23 1.61 8.14 -14.49
C ILE A 23 2.37 7.31 -13.46
N VAL A 24 3.37 6.54 -13.90
CA VAL A 24 4.27 5.76 -13.03
C VAL A 24 5.15 6.67 -12.19
N LEU A 25 5.61 7.81 -12.72
CA LEU A 25 6.39 8.79 -11.95
C LEU A 25 5.61 9.30 -10.73
N GLY A 26 4.34 9.67 -10.90
CA GLY A 26 3.51 10.10 -9.76
C GLY A 26 3.17 8.95 -8.81
N PHE A 27 3.00 7.72 -9.30
CA PHE A 27 2.80 6.55 -8.45
C PHE A 27 4.05 6.22 -7.62
N PHE A 28 5.23 6.27 -8.23
CA PHE A 28 6.52 6.13 -7.57
C PHE A 28 6.68 7.14 -6.44
N MET A 29 6.36 8.41 -6.71
CA MET A 29 6.40 9.49 -5.73
C MET A 29 5.52 9.21 -4.51
N ILE A 30 4.28 8.72 -4.70
CA ILE A 30 3.38 8.33 -3.59
C ILE A 30 4.03 7.24 -2.72
N LEU A 31 4.61 6.21 -3.34
CA LEU A 31 5.18 5.08 -2.62
C LEU A 31 6.46 5.46 -1.86
N VAL A 32 7.32 6.29 -2.47
CA VAL A 32 8.50 6.85 -1.80
C VAL A 32 8.07 7.69 -0.61
N ASP A 33 7.08 8.58 -0.78
CA ASP A 33 6.57 9.43 0.30
C ASP A 33 6.03 8.64 1.50
N THR A 34 5.39 7.50 1.27
CA THR A 34 4.91 6.65 2.38
C THR A 34 6.03 6.04 3.22
N THR A 35 7.20 5.81 2.62
CA THR A 35 8.31 5.07 3.24
C THR A 35 9.43 5.97 3.73
N ILE A 36 9.57 7.17 3.16
CA ILE A 36 10.63 8.12 3.50
C ILE A 36 10.38 8.79 4.87
N VAL A 37 9.11 9.01 5.22
CA VAL A 37 8.71 9.73 6.45
C VAL A 37 9.06 8.95 7.71
N THR A 38 8.98 7.62 7.67
CA THR A 38 9.25 6.78 8.85
C THR A 38 10.71 6.87 9.31
N VAL A 39 11.64 7.14 8.40
CA VAL A 39 13.07 7.34 8.71
C VAL A 39 13.33 8.67 9.40
N ALA A 40 12.47 9.67 9.17
CA ALA A 40 12.62 11.02 9.68
C ALA A 40 11.99 11.24 11.06
N ILE A 41 11.20 10.29 11.58
CA ILE A 41 10.44 10.43 12.84
C ILE A 41 11.32 10.90 14.02
N PRO A 42 12.49 10.28 14.30
CA PRO A 42 13.30 10.69 15.45
C PRO A 42 13.75 12.15 15.36
N ARG A 43 14.12 12.61 14.16
CA ARG A 43 14.59 13.98 13.94
C ARG A 43 13.44 14.99 14.00
N MET A 44 12.26 14.63 13.47
CA MET A 44 11.05 15.44 13.62
C MET A 44 10.67 15.63 15.10
N GLN A 45 10.93 14.63 15.96
CA GLN A 45 10.69 14.72 17.40
C GLN A 45 11.56 15.77 18.07
N GLU A 46 12.85 15.79 17.74
CA GLU A 46 13.80 16.75 18.28
C GLU A 46 13.51 18.17 17.82
N ASP A 47 13.22 18.37 16.54
CA ASP A 47 13.05 19.70 15.95
C ASP A 47 11.66 20.33 16.23
N LEU A 48 10.59 19.52 16.31
CA LEU A 48 9.23 20.01 16.59
C LEU A 48 8.85 19.95 18.08
N GLY A 49 9.67 19.30 18.92
CA GLY A 49 9.42 19.15 20.36
C GLY A 49 8.12 18.40 20.68
N ALA A 50 7.65 17.55 19.75
CA ALA A 50 6.40 16.83 19.88
C ALA A 50 6.57 15.48 20.57
N ASP A 51 5.47 14.95 21.10
CA ASP A 51 5.44 13.60 21.62
C ASP A 51 5.44 12.56 20.48
N LEU A 52 5.86 11.34 20.81
CA LEU A 52 5.90 10.24 19.85
C LEU A 52 4.51 9.96 19.27
N THR A 53 3.46 10.10 20.08
CA THR A 53 2.07 9.94 19.67
C THR A 53 1.72 10.89 18.52
N GLY A 54 2.00 12.19 18.65
CA GLY A 54 1.75 13.17 17.60
C GLY A 54 2.50 12.87 16.29
N LEU A 55 3.71 12.32 16.37
CA LEU A 55 4.48 11.95 15.17
C LEU A 55 4.01 10.66 14.51
N LEU A 56 3.53 9.69 15.28
CA LEU A 56 2.88 8.51 14.72
C LEU A 56 1.64 8.92 13.93
N TRP A 57 0.90 9.91 14.43
CA TRP A 57 -0.25 10.51 13.75
C TRP A 57 0.09 11.15 12.39
N VAL A 58 1.30 11.69 12.18
CA VAL A 58 1.76 12.19 10.87
C VAL A 58 1.72 11.08 9.80
N THR A 59 2.02 9.85 10.20
CA THR A 59 1.99 8.68 9.30
C THR A 59 0.59 8.08 9.23
N SER A 60 -0.07 7.86 10.38
CA SER A 60 -1.43 7.28 10.45
C SER A 60 -2.44 8.14 9.70
N ALA A 61 -2.45 9.46 9.92
CA ALA A 61 -3.42 10.37 9.29
C ALA A 61 -3.30 10.39 7.77
N TYR A 62 -2.07 10.34 7.24
CA TYR A 62 -1.85 10.20 5.80
C TYR A 62 -2.38 8.86 5.27
N LEU A 63 -2.07 7.74 5.93
CA LEU A 63 -2.49 6.42 5.47
C LEU A 63 -4.01 6.25 5.53
N LEU A 64 -4.65 6.81 6.56
CA LEU A 64 -6.10 6.83 6.71
C LEU A 64 -6.76 7.68 5.60
N ALA A 65 -6.25 8.90 5.39
CA ALA A 65 -6.70 9.76 4.30
C ALA A 65 -6.37 9.21 2.91
N TYR A 66 -5.38 8.32 2.81
CA TYR A 66 -5.05 7.61 1.58
C TYR A 66 -6.00 6.43 1.31
N ALA A 67 -6.26 5.59 2.31
CA ALA A 67 -7.04 4.36 2.16
C ALA A 67 -8.54 4.62 2.01
N VAL A 68 -9.14 5.38 2.93
CA VAL A 68 -10.60 5.61 3.00
C VAL A 68 -11.23 6.08 1.68
N PRO A 69 -10.62 6.99 0.90
CA PRO A 69 -11.23 7.45 -0.34
C PRO A 69 -11.01 6.54 -1.55
N LEU A 70 -10.23 5.45 -1.52
CA LEU A 70 -9.84 4.71 -2.74
C LEU A 70 -11.04 4.15 -3.53
N LEU A 71 -12.04 3.59 -2.84
CA LEU A 71 -13.29 3.15 -3.49
C LEU A 71 -14.03 4.32 -4.15
N ILE A 72 -14.07 5.46 -3.45
CA ILE A 72 -14.77 6.69 -3.87
C ILE A 72 -14.10 7.29 -5.10
N THR A 73 -12.77 7.45 -5.03
CA THR A 73 -11.97 8.10 -6.07
C THR A 73 -11.85 7.23 -7.31
N GLY A 74 -11.81 5.90 -7.17
CA GLY A 74 -11.90 4.97 -8.30
C GLY A 74 -13.11 5.25 -9.18
N ARG A 75 -14.29 5.39 -8.56
CA ARG A 75 -15.55 5.71 -9.26
C ARG A 75 -15.62 7.17 -9.71
N LEU A 76 -15.03 8.10 -8.96
CA LEU A 76 -14.93 9.52 -9.34
C LEU A 76 -14.19 9.69 -10.67
N GLY A 77 -13.16 8.88 -10.92
CA GLY A 77 -12.42 8.80 -12.18
C GLY A 77 -13.28 8.49 -13.39
N ASP A 78 -14.25 7.57 -13.26
CA ASP A 78 -15.16 7.22 -14.36
C ASP A 78 -16.13 8.37 -14.70
N ARG A 79 -16.48 9.20 -13.71
CA ARG A 79 -17.40 10.33 -13.88
C ARG A 79 -16.72 11.61 -14.38
N LEU A 80 -15.66 12.05 -13.70
CA LEU A 80 -14.95 13.32 -13.99
C LEU A 80 -13.84 13.15 -15.04
N GLY A 81 -13.49 11.90 -15.34
CA GLY A 81 -12.43 11.49 -16.26
C GLY A 81 -11.13 11.16 -15.53
N LEU A 82 -10.55 9.99 -15.85
CA LEU A 82 -9.37 9.42 -15.19
C LEU A 82 -8.20 10.40 -15.10
N LYS A 83 -7.87 11.04 -16.23
CA LYS A 83 -6.79 12.05 -16.31
C LYS A 83 -7.05 13.25 -15.40
N SER A 84 -8.29 13.73 -15.34
CA SER A 84 -8.64 14.92 -14.54
C SER A 84 -8.47 14.62 -13.05
N VAL A 85 -9.02 13.50 -12.58
CA VAL A 85 -8.93 13.10 -11.16
C VAL A 85 -7.49 12.83 -10.76
N TYR A 86 -6.71 12.16 -11.62
CA TYR A 86 -5.29 11.95 -11.38
C TYR A 86 -4.51 13.28 -11.30
N LEU A 87 -4.73 14.23 -12.22
CA LEU A 87 -4.05 15.53 -12.19
C LEU A 87 -4.43 16.37 -10.97
N VAL A 88 -5.71 16.38 -10.57
CA VAL A 88 -6.15 17.06 -9.35
C VAL A 88 -5.48 16.43 -8.13
N GLY A 89 -5.49 15.10 -8.03
CA GLY A 89 -4.81 14.38 -6.95
C GLY A 89 -3.32 14.69 -6.90
N LEU A 90 -2.65 14.73 -8.04
CA LEU A 90 -1.23 15.07 -8.14
C LEU A 90 -0.94 16.51 -7.72
N VAL A 91 -1.74 17.48 -8.14
CA VAL A 91 -1.60 18.87 -7.69
C VAL A 91 -1.81 18.98 -6.18
N VAL A 92 -2.85 18.33 -5.65
CA VAL A 92 -3.12 18.32 -4.20
C VAL A 92 -1.98 17.68 -3.43
N PHE A 93 -1.47 16.53 -3.89
CA PHE A 93 -0.32 15.85 -3.30
C PHE A 93 0.94 16.72 -3.31
N THR A 94 1.27 17.34 -4.45
CA THR A 94 2.47 18.17 -4.58
C THR A 94 2.39 19.44 -3.73
N ALA A 95 1.24 20.11 -3.72
CA ALA A 95 1.03 21.32 -2.93
C ALA A 95 1.02 21.04 -1.42
N SER A 96 0.40 19.94 -1.00
CA SER A 96 0.43 19.50 0.41
C SER A 96 1.81 19.00 0.83
N SER A 97 2.59 18.38 -0.05
CA SER A 97 3.98 18.05 0.25
C SER A 97 4.81 19.31 0.50
N LEU A 98 4.63 20.37 -0.30
CA LEU A 98 5.26 21.66 -0.01
C LEU A 98 4.81 22.20 1.37
N TRP A 99 3.52 22.06 1.70
CA TRP A 99 2.99 22.46 2.99
C TRP A 99 3.59 21.65 4.15
N CYS A 100 3.79 20.34 4.00
CA CYS A 100 4.47 19.49 4.99
C CYS A 100 5.89 19.96 5.27
N GLY A 101 6.67 20.29 4.24
CA GLY A 101 8.04 20.80 4.41
C GLY A 101 8.12 22.20 5.03
N LEU A 102 7.03 22.97 5.00
CA LEU A 102 6.91 24.28 5.64
C LEU A 102 6.23 24.22 7.02
N ALA A 103 5.95 23.03 7.53
CA ALA A 103 5.25 22.86 8.80
C ALA A 103 6.15 23.22 9.98
N GLY A 104 5.72 24.21 10.78
CA GLY A 104 6.40 24.61 12.02
C GLY A 104 5.83 23.97 13.29
N SER A 105 4.87 23.06 13.16
CA SER A 105 4.24 22.33 14.27
C SER A 105 3.71 20.98 13.79
N VAL A 106 3.57 20.03 14.72
CA VAL A 106 3.07 18.68 14.39
C VAL A 106 1.61 18.70 13.96
N GLU A 107 0.78 19.56 14.54
CA GLU A 107 -0.63 19.70 14.16
C GLU A 107 -0.76 20.18 12.71
N MET A 108 0.04 21.18 12.32
CA MET A 108 0.10 21.66 10.94
C MET A 108 0.57 20.56 10.00
N LEU A 109 1.57 19.79 10.41
CA LEU A 109 2.09 18.65 9.63
C LEU A 109 1.02 17.56 9.46
N ILE A 110 0.30 17.18 10.52
CA ILE A 110 -0.79 16.20 10.46
C ILE A 110 -1.87 16.65 9.47
N VAL A 111 -2.31 17.90 9.53
CA VAL A 111 -3.33 18.42 8.61
C VAL A 111 -2.83 18.40 7.16
N ALA A 112 -1.59 18.83 6.92
CA ALA A 112 -0.99 18.77 5.59
C ALA A 112 -0.91 17.32 5.06
N ARG A 113 -0.57 16.36 5.94
CA ARG A 113 -0.53 14.92 5.62
C ARG A 113 -1.89 14.32 5.31
N VAL A 114 -2.95 14.75 6.00
CA VAL A 114 -4.33 14.35 5.63
C VAL A 114 -4.63 14.79 4.20
N VAL A 115 -4.37 16.06 3.86
CA VAL A 115 -4.60 16.59 2.52
C VAL A 115 -3.74 15.85 1.47
N GLN A 116 -2.49 15.51 1.83
CA GLN A 116 -1.59 14.75 0.97
C GLN A 116 -2.10 13.32 0.72
N GLY A 117 -2.60 12.65 1.75
CA GLY A 117 -3.22 11.32 1.65
C GLY A 117 -4.43 11.32 0.71
N LEU A 118 -5.30 12.35 0.80
CA LEU A 118 -6.41 12.53 -0.14
C LEU A 118 -5.92 12.68 -1.59
N GLY A 119 -4.81 13.40 -1.79
CA GLY A 119 -4.09 13.50 -3.08
C GLY A 119 -3.67 12.13 -3.63
N ALA A 120 -2.99 11.33 -2.81
CA ALA A 120 -2.55 9.98 -3.16
C ALA A 120 -3.72 9.03 -3.46
N GLY A 121 -4.81 9.14 -2.68
CA GLY A 121 -6.03 8.37 -2.85
C GLY A 121 -6.76 8.68 -4.15
N MET A 122 -6.72 9.93 -4.61
CA MET A 122 -7.24 10.32 -5.92
C MET A 122 -6.42 9.78 -7.09
N MET A 123 -5.10 9.63 -6.94
CA MET A 123 -4.21 9.19 -8.02
C MET A 123 -4.20 7.66 -8.21
N THR A 124 -4.11 6.91 -7.12
CA THR A 124 -3.80 5.47 -7.13
C THR A 124 -4.73 4.61 -8.00
N PRO A 125 -6.07 4.67 -7.88
CA PRO A 125 -6.93 3.81 -8.72
C PRO A 125 -6.89 4.22 -10.20
N GLN A 126 -6.58 5.49 -10.48
CA GLN A 126 -6.56 6.01 -11.85
C GLN A 126 -5.39 5.44 -12.65
N THR A 127 -4.24 5.13 -12.04
CA THR A 127 -3.08 4.59 -12.77
C THR A 127 -3.42 3.27 -13.43
N MET A 128 -4.02 2.35 -12.68
CA MET A 128 -4.42 1.02 -13.17
C MET A 128 -5.52 1.14 -14.23
N SER A 129 -6.50 2.01 -14.01
CA SER A 129 -7.58 2.29 -14.97
C SER A 129 -7.09 2.91 -16.28
N MET A 130 -6.11 3.81 -16.22
CA MET A 130 -5.52 4.41 -17.42
C MET A 130 -4.72 3.37 -18.21
N ILE A 131 -3.97 2.49 -17.53
CA ILE A 131 -3.22 1.40 -18.20
C ILE A 131 -4.16 0.49 -19.00
N THR A 132 -5.28 0.07 -18.42
CA THR A 132 -6.23 -0.83 -19.10
C THR A 132 -6.88 -0.17 -20.32
N ARG A 133 -7.10 1.15 -20.30
CA ARG A 133 -7.68 1.91 -21.43
C ARG A 133 -6.68 2.35 -22.48
N MET A 134 -5.40 2.50 -22.13
CA MET A 134 -4.35 2.95 -23.07
C MET A 134 -3.66 1.79 -23.79
N PHE A 135 -3.54 0.63 -23.17
CA PHE A 135 -2.83 -0.51 -23.74
C PHE A 135 -3.80 -1.56 -24.26
N ALA A 136 -3.56 -2.01 -25.49
CA ALA A 136 -4.23 -3.17 -26.08
C ALA A 136 -4.05 -4.42 -25.20
N PRO A 137 -5.00 -5.35 -25.16
CA PRO A 137 -5.00 -6.51 -24.26
C PRO A 137 -3.66 -7.26 -24.20
N GLN A 138 -2.98 -7.40 -25.33
CA GLN A 138 -1.70 -8.11 -25.46
C GLN A 138 -0.55 -7.35 -24.78
N ARG A 139 -0.58 -6.02 -24.78
CA ARG A 139 0.49 -5.18 -24.17
C ARG A 139 0.22 -4.79 -22.72
N ARG A 140 -0.98 -5.06 -22.18
CA ARG A 140 -1.35 -4.72 -20.80
C ARG A 140 -0.44 -5.40 -19.78
N GLY A 141 -0.01 -6.63 -20.04
CA GLY A 141 0.88 -7.36 -19.13
C GLY A 141 2.22 -6.65 -18.91
N GLN A 142 2.81 -6.11 -19.98
CA GLN A 142 4.05 -5.33 -19.91
C GLN A 142 3.87 -4.05 -19.09
N ALA A 143 2.78 -3.31 -19.33
CA ALA A 143 2.51 -2.09 -18.60
C ALA A 143 2.23 -2.34 -17.11
N MET A 144 1.47 -3.40 -16.77
CA MET A 144 1.21 -3.79 -15.38
C MET A 144 2.47 -4.30 -14.66
N ALA A 145 3.39 -4.96 -15.38
CA ALA A 145 4.68 -5.36 -14.82
C ALA A 145 5.54 -4.15 -14.44
N VAL A 146 5.61 -3.13 -15.30
CA VAL A 146 6.32 -1.87 -14.99
C VAL A 146 5.66 -1.14 -13.81
N TRP A 147 4.33 -1.07 -13.79
CA TRP A 147 3.59 -0.49 -12.67
C TRP A 147 3.88 -1.22 -11.35
N GLY A 148 3.90 -2.55 -11.35
CA GLY A 148 4.23 -3.35 -10.17
C GLY A 148 5.67 -3.22 -9.71
N ALA A 149 6.63 -3.22 -10.65
CA ALA A 149 8.06 -3.07 -10.33
C ALA A 149 8.39 -1.72 -9.69
N THR A 150 7.60 -0.69 -10.01
CA THR A 150 7.71 0.63 -9.39
C THR A 150 7.56 0.55 -7.87
N ALA A 151 6.68 -0.33 -7.37
CA ALA A 151 6.50 -0.51 -5.94
C ALA A 151 7.71 -1.13 -5.25
N GLY A 152 8.34 -2.13 -5.87
CA GLY A 152 9.58 -2.73 -5.36
C GLY A 152 10.78 -1.76 -5.38
N VAL A 153 10.86 -0.88 -6.38
CA VAL A 153 11.92 0.16 -6.40
C VAL A 153 11.66 1.23 -5.34
N ALA A 154 10.42 1.69 -5.21
CA ALA A 154 10.05 2.71 -4.23
C ALA A 154 10.33 2.27 -2.79
N SER A 155 10.13 0.99 -2.46
CA SER A 155 10.39 0.48 -1.10
C SER A 155 11.87 0.53 -0.70
N LEU A 156 12.80 0.50 -1.66
CA LEU A 156 14.23 0.72 -1.41
C LEU A 156 14.56 2.22 -1.39
N VAL A 157 14.08 2.95 -2.42
CA VAL A 157 14.45 4.34 -2.64
C VAL A 157 13.98 5.23 -1.50
N GLY A 158 12.80 4.99 -0.93
CA GLY A 158 12.27 5.78 0.18
C GLY A 158 13.21 5.82 1.39
N PRO A 159 13.50 4.70 2.05
CA PRO A 159 14.36 4.73 3.23
C PRO A 159 15.80 5.18 2.96
N VAL A 160 16.37 4.83 1.79
CA VAL A 160 17.73 5.26 1.41
C VAL A 160 17.80 6.77 1.17
N LEU A 161 16.88 7.34 0.38
CA LEU A 161 16.82 8.79 0.20
C LEU A 161 16.44 9.50 1.49
N GLY A 162 15.58 8.91 2.31
CA GLY A 162 15.17 9.43 3.62
C GLY A 162 16.34 9.61 4.54
N GLY A 163 17.15 8.56 4.73
CA GLY A 163 18.38 8.65 5.53
C GLY A 163 19.32 9.76 5.02
N LEU A 164 19.59 9.79 3.71
CA LEU A 164 20.48 10.80 3.12
C LEU A 164 19.97 12.24 3.26
N LEU A 165 18.65 12.46 3.19
CA LEU A 165 18.04 13.78 3.32
C LEU A 165 17.94 14.23 4.78
N VAL A 166 17.61 13.32 5.69
CA VAL A 166 17.53 13.59 7.13
C VAL A 166 18.91 13.86 7.71
N ASP A 167 19.93 13.09 7.31
CA ASP A 167 21.32 13.26 7.76
C ASP A 167 21.99 14.52 7.17
N GLY A 168 21.44 15.06 6.08
CA GLY A 168 21.99 16.19 5.34
C GLY A 168 21.25 17.50 5.61
N PRO A 169 20.41 17.96 4.66
CA PRO A 169 19.82 19.29 4.70
C PRO A 169 18.62 19.45 5.66
N GLY A 170 18.14 18.37 6.28
CA GLY A 170 17.03 18.39 7.25
C GLY A 170 15.86 17.49 6.84
N TRP A 171 14.99 17.17 7.80
CA TRP A 171 13.86 16.26 7.57
C TRP A 171 12.81 16.86 6.62
N GLU A 172 12.70 18.18 6.54
CA GLU A 172 11.76 18.89 5.67
C GLU A 172 11.97 18.56 4.18
N TRP A 173 13.22 18.23 3.82
CA TRP A 173 13.59 17.89 2.45
C TRP A 173 12.99 16.59 1.95
N ILE A 174 12.57 15.69 2.84
CA ILE A 174 11.80 14.50 2.45
C ILE A 174 10.47 14.89 1.79
N PHE A 175 9.95 16.08 2.10
CA PHE A 175 8.74 16.63 1.51
C PHE A 175 9.06 17.58 0.34
N PHE A 176 10.12 18.38 0.44
CA PHE A 176 10.50 19.27 -0.67
C PHE A 176 10.92 18.53 -1.93
N VAL A 177 11.52 17.33 -1.81
CA VAL A 177 11.94 16.53 -2.98
C VAL A 177 10.76 16.12 -3.87
N ASN A 178 9.56 15.96 -3.30
CA ASN A 178 8.35 15.66 -4.07
C ASN A 178 7.88 16.84 -4.93
N VAL A 179 8.25 18.08 -4.59
CA VAL A 179 7.78 19.28 -5.29
C VAL A 179 8.29 19.36 -6.74
N PRO A 180 9.62 19.32 -7.02
CA PRO A 180 10.11 19.35 -8.39
C PRO A 180 9.68 18.11 -9.18
N VAL A 181 9.65 16.94 -8.55
CA VAL A 181 9.20 15.69 -9.18
C VAL A 181 7.71 15.76 -9.54
N GLY A 182 6.89 16.30 -8.65
CA GLY A 182 5.46 16.51 -8.83
C GLY A 182 5.16 17.48 -9.96
N VAL A 183 5.85 18.64 -10.01
CA VAL A 183 5.72 19.62 -11.10
C VAL A 183 6.09 18.98 -12.45
N LEU A 184 7.19 18.21 -12.50
CA LEU A 184 7.58 17.47 -13.70
C LEU A 184 6.50 16.45 -14.10
N ALA A 185 5.99 15.67 -13.13
CA ALA A 185 4.93 14.69 -13.37
C ALA A 185 3.64 15.34 -13.89
N ILE A 186 3.25 16.49 -13.36
CA ILE A 186 2.09 17.28 -13.83
C ILE A 186 2.27 17.66 -15.30
N ALA A 187 3.43 18.23 -15.64
CA ALA A 187 3.75 18.63 -17.01
C ALA A 187 3.73 17.42 -17.97
N LEU A 188 4.36 16.31 -17.56
CA LEU A 188 4.41 15.07 -18.35
C LEU A 188 3.03 14.45 -18.54
N VAL A 189 2.19 14.39 -17.50
CA VAL A 189 0.83 13.84 -17.59
C VAL A 189 -0.06 14.74 -18.43
N PHE A 190 0.04 16.05 -18.28
CA PHE A 190 -0.69 17.00 -19.11
C PHE A 190 -0.36 16.81 -20.59
N ARG A 191 0.93 16.67 -20.92
CA ARG A 191 1.44 16.50 -22.29
C ARG A 191 1.17 15.13 -22.89
N ASN A 192 1.39 14.05 -22.14
CA ASN A 192 1.49 12.70 -22.70
C ASN A 192 0.20 11.89 -22.54
N VAL A 193 -0.57 12.08 -21.46
CA VAL A 193 -1.76 11.26 -21.19
C VAL A 193 -2.96 11.76 -22.03
N PRO A 194 -3.69 10.87 -22.73
CA PRO A 194 -4.87 11.25 -23.50
C PRO A 194 -6.06 11.63 -22.62
N ARG A 195 -7.07 12.27 -23.20
CA ARG A 195 -8.35 12.47 -22.51
C ARG A 195 -9.26 11.27 -22.76
N PHE A 196 -9.82 10.70 -21.70
CA PHE A 196 -10.75 9.59 -21.81
C PHE A 196 -12.20 10.11 -21.89
N PRO A 197 -13.09 9.43 -22.63
CA PRO A 197 -14.51 9.76 -22.65
C PRO A 197 -15.09 9.73 -21.22
N ARG A 198 -15.82 10.78 -20.87
CA ARG A 198 -16.56 10.86 -19.60
C ARG A 198 -17.88 10.12 -19.76
N ARG A 199 -18.28 9.36 -18.73
CA ARG A 199 -19.62 8.77 -18.67
C ARG A 199 -20.42 9.45 -17.55
N SER A 200 -21.68 9.77 -17.84
CA SER A 200 -22.62 10.32 -16.87
C SER A 200 -23.03 9.22 -15.90
N HIS A 201 -22.27 9.05 -14.83
CA HIS A 201 -22.60 8.16 -13.74
C HIS A 201 -23.25 8.93 -12.57
N SER A 202 -24.36 8.41 -12.06
CA SER A 202 -24.92 8.75 -10.75
C SER A 202 -23.90 8.46 -9.64
N PHE A 203 -24.03 9.07 -8.46
CA PHE A 203 -23.11 8.80 -7.34
C PHE A 203 -23.89 8.16 -6.21
N ASP A 204 -23.39 7.03 -5.71
CA ASP A 204 -23.98 6.33 -4.57
C ASP A 204 -23.53 7.02 -3.27
N LEU A 205 -24.18 8.14 -2.92
CA LEU A 205 -23.81 8.95 -1.76
C LEU A 205 -23.91 8.16 -0.44
N LEU A 206 -24.93 7.30 -0.31
CA LEU A 206 -25.08 6.46 0.87
C LEU A 206 -23.99 5.39 0.93
N GLY A 207 -23.70 4.72 -0.19
CA GLY A 207 -22.59 3.77 -0.26
C GLY A 207 -21.24 4.41 0.03
N VAL A 208 -21.02 5.63 -0.42
CA VAL A 208 -19.83 6.44 -0.12
C VAL A 208 -19.71 6.75 1.37
N ALA A 209 -20.81 7.19 2.00
CA ALA A 209 -20.81 7.44 3.44
C ALA A 209 -20.55 6.15 4.24
N LEU A 210 -21.25 5.06 3.90
CA LEU A 210 -21.06 3.77 4.54
C LEU A 210 -19.64 3.22 4.35
N SER A 211 -19.08 3.28 3.14
CA SER A 211 -17.71 2.82 2.89
C SER A 211 -16.70 3.70 3.63
N ALA A 212 -16.87 5.02 3.60
CA ALA A 212 -15.96 5.94 4.26
C ALA A 212 -15.96 5.74 5.77
N THR A 213 -17.14 5.69 6.39
CA THR A 213 -17.28 5.46 7.83
C THR A 213 -16.78 4.07 8.22
N GLY A 214 -17.17 3.02 7.49
CA GLY A 214 -16.75 1.65 7.80
C GLY A 214 -15.24 1.45 7.70
N LEU A 215 -14.62 1.93 6.61
CA LEU A 215 -13.16 1.88 6.45
C LEU A 215 -12.44 2.76 7.46
N PHE A 216 -12.95 3.95 7.75
CA PHE A 216 -12.37 4.83 8.76
C PHE A 216 -12.34 4.14 10.12
N LEU A 217 -13.49 3.65 10.61
CA LEU A 217 -13.59 2.99 11.91
C LEU A 217 -12.68 1.75 12.00
N LEU A 218 -12.65 0.94 10.93
CA LEU A 218 -11.83 -0.26 10.87
C LEU A 218 -10.34 0.08 10.86
N VAL A 219 -9.90 0.92 9.92
CA VAL A 219 -8.48 1.24 9.73
C VAL A 219 -7.95 2.03 10.93
N PHE A 220 -8.71 3.00 11.42
CA PHE A 220 -8.35 3.79 12.59
C PHE A 220 -8.19 2.91 13.84
N GLY A 221 -9.19 2.06 14.14
CA GLY A 221 -9.13 1.18 15.30
C GLY A 221 -7.94 0.22 15.23
N ILE A 222 -7.60 -0.27 14.03
CA ILE A 222 -6.45 -1.15 13.85
C ILE A 222 -5.11 -0.40 13.97
N GLN A 223 -4.99 0.79 13.39
CA GLN A 223 -3.74 1.57 13.40
C GLN A 223 -3.41 2.14 14.78
N GLU A 224 -4.39 2.72 15.46
CA GLU A 224 -4.20 3.35 16.77
C GLU A 224 -4.41 2.39 17.94
N GLY A 225 -4.73 1.11 17.67
CA GLY A 225 -5.01 0.13 18.71
C GLY A 225 -3.90 0.02 19.76
N ASN A 226 -2.64 0.00 19.34
CA ASN A 226 -1.50 -0.03 20.27
C ASN A 226 -1.33 1.27 21.06
N SER A 227 -1.61 2.43 20.46
CA SER A 227 -1.53 3.74 21.13
C SER A 227 -2.48 3.82 22.34
N TYR A 228 -3.60 3.10 22.28
CA TYR A 228 -4.62 3.03 23.33
C TYR A 228 -4.58 1.72 24.13
N ASP A 229 -3.51 0.92 24.01
CA ASP A 229 -3.37 -0.40 24.66
C ASP A 229 -4.56 -1.34 24.43
N TRP A 230 -5.14 -1.26 23.23
CA TRP A 230 -6.36 -1.97 22.81
C TRP A 230 -7.59 -1.73 23.70
N GLY A 231 -7.55 -0.68 24.52
CA GLY A 231 -8.54 -0.35 25.54
C GLY A 231 -9.54 0.72 25.12
N THR A 232 -9.87 1.60 26.07
CA THR A 232 -10.83 2.69 25.91
C THR A 232 -10.16 3.91 25.29
N ILE A 233 -10.74 4.41 24.20
CA ILE A 233 -10.31 5.65 23.51
C ILE A 233 -10.94 6.86 24.20
N THR A 234 -12.23 6.76 24.55
CA THR A 234 -12.96 7.83 25.22
C THR A 234 -14.06 7.23 26.08
N ASP A 235 -14.21 7.74 27.30
CA ASP A 235 -15.18 7.24 28.29
C ASP A 235 -16.63 7.43 27.87
N SER A 236 -16.89 8.35 26.94
CA SER A 236 -18.20 8.51 26.33
C SER A 236 -18.17 8.95 24.86
N LEU A 237 -18.95 8.27 24.02
CA LEU A 237 -19.26 8.71 22.67
C LEU A 237 -20.18 9.94 22.72
N VAL A 238 -19.64 11.09 22.33
CA VAL A 238 -20.39 12.33 22.15
C VAL A 238 -20.83 12.43 20.69
N ILE A 239 -22.14 12.41 20.45
CA ILE A 239 -22.72 12.65 19.11
C ILE A 239 -23.42 14.01 19.14
N GLY A 240 -22.73 15.05 18.67
CA GLY A 240 -23.23 16.43 18.75
C GLY A 240 -23.32 16.91 20.20
N PRO A 241 -24.47 17.43 20.67
CA PRO A 241 -24.63 17.85 22.07
C PRO A 241 -24.99 16.69 23.03
N VAL A 242 -25.14 15.46 22.53
CA VAL A 242 -25.59 14.31 23.33
C VAL A 242 -24.40 13.44 23.71
N ASP A 243 -24.13 13.41 25.01
CA ASP A 243 -23.26 12.43 25.65
C ASP A 243 -24.07 11.12 25.80
N THR A 244 -23.65 10.06 25.13
CA THR A 244 -24.38 8.78 25.14
C THR A 244 -24.02 7.90 26.35
N GLY A 245 -22.98 8.26 27.11
CA GLY A 245 -22.42 7.46 28.20
C GLY A 245 -21.82 6.12 27.78
N VAL A 246 -21.67 5.87 26.46
CA VAL A 246 -21.13 4.60 25.94
C VAL A 246 -19.63 4.77 25.71
N PRO A 247 -18.77 4.00 26.40
CA PRO A 247 -17.34 4.07 26.18
C PRO A 247 -16.99 3.61 24.77
N VAL A 248 -16.15 4.37 24.08
CA VAL A 248 -15.59 4.02 22.78
C VAL A 248 -14.33 3.23 23.03
N THR A 249 -14.37 1.92 22.76
CA THR A 249 -13.20 1.05 22.86
C THR A 249 -12.64 0.74 21.47
N VAL A 250 -11.34 0.43 21.39
CA VAL A 250 -10.69 -0.01 20.15
C VAL A 250 -11.43 -1.21 19.52
N PRO A 251 -11.75 -2.30 20.26
CA PRO A 251 -12.50 -3.42 19.69
C PRO A 251 -13.92 -3.02 19.28
N GLY A 252 -14.54 -2.10 20.01
CA GLY A 252 -15.86 -1.56 19.68
C GLY A 252 -15.86 -0.79 18.35
N MET A 253 -14.84 0.03 18.10
CA MET A 253 -14.66 0.73 16.82
C MET A 253 -14.42 -0.24 15.67
N ILE A 254 -13.57 -1.25 15.86
CA ILE A 254 -13.32 -2.29 14.85
C ILE A 254 -14.61 -3.03 14.53
N LEU A 255 -15.34 -3.48 15.55
CA LEU A 255 -16.63 -4.17 15.38
C LEU A 255 -17.65 -3.28 14.67
N ALA A 256 -17.77 -2.01 15.07
CA ALA A 256 -18.64 -1.05 14.40
C ALA A 256 -18.24 -0.86 12.93
N GLY A 257 -16.95 -0.75 12.63
CA GLY A 257 -16.42 -0.69 11.27
C GLY A 257 -16.80 -1.91 10.44
N VAL A 258 -16.62 -3.12 10.98
CA VAL A 258 -17.03 -4.39 10.33
C VAL A 258 -18.54 -4.42 10.09
N LEU A 259 -19.36 -4.02 11.06
CA LEU A 259 -20.81 -3.98 10.92
C LEU A 259 -21.26 -2.96 9.86
N VAL A 260 -20.68 -1.76 9.84
CA VAL A 260 -20.95 -0.73 8.84
C VAL A 260 -20.52 -1.21 7.44
N LEU A 261 -19.39 -1.90 7.32
CA LEU A 261 -18.96 -2.52 6.06
C LEU A 261 -19.88 -3.66 5.62
N ALA A 262 -20.42 -4.44 6.56
CA ALA A 262 -21.43 -5.46 6.24
C ALA A 262 -22.71 -4.80 5.70
N VAL A 263 -23.18 -3.72 6.34
CA VAL A 263 -24.30 -2.90 5.85
C VAL A 263 -24.00 -2.29 4.48
N PHE A 264 -22.78 -1.80 4.26
CA PHE A 264 -22.32 -1.33 2.96
C PHE A 264 -22.47 -2.41 1.89
N VAL A 265 -21.97 -3.63 2.14
CA VAL A 265 -22.07 -4.75 1.19
C VAL A 265 -23.54 -5.10 0.89
N LEU A 266 -24.40 -5.15 1.91
CA LEU A 266 -25.83 -5.38 1.74
C LEU A 266 -26.48 -4.27 0.89
N TRP A 267 -26.14 -3.01 1.17
CA TRP A 267 -26.60 -1.85 0.40
C TRP A 267 -26.16 -1.93 -1.06
N GLN A 268 -24.89 -2.29 -1.34
CA GLN A 268 -24.39 -2.48 -2.70
C GLN A 268 -25.15 -3.58 -3.46
N GLY A 269 -25.64 -4.61 -2.76
CA GLY A 269 -26.44 -5.69 -3.35
C GLY A 269 -27.88 -5.28 -3.70
N VAL A 270 -28.48 -4.38 -2.92
CA VAL A 270 -29.86 -3.90 -3.15
C VAL A 270 -29.90 -2.71 -4.11
N MET A 271 -28.82 -1.93 -4.22
CA MET A 271 -28.72 -0.75 -5.08
C MET A 271 -28.73 -1.10 -6.58
N ARG A 272 -29.87 -0.87 -7.24
CA ARG A 272 -30.10 -1.27 -8.65
C ARG A 272 -29.59 -0.31 -9.72
N ARG A 273 -29.21 0.92 -9.36
CA ARG A 273 -28.78 1.95 -10.32
C ARG A 273 -27.32 1.78 -10.71
N GLU A 274 -26.43 2.33 -9.90
CA GLU A 274 -25.00 2.28 -10.16
C GLU A 274 -24.23 2.27 -8.82
N PRO A 275 -24.10 1.09 -8.19
CA PRO A 275 -23.39 0.92 -6.93
C PRO A 275 -21.94 1.42 -7.01
N LEU A 276 -21.40 1.85 -5.88
CA LEU A 276 -19.98 2.19 -5.75
C LEU A 276 -19.08 0.98 -6.08
N VAL A 277 -19.46 -0.19 -5.58
CA VAL A 277 -18.81 -1.48 -5.82
C VAL A 277 -19.82 -2.42 -6.46
N PRO A 278 -19.78 -2.59 -7.80
CA PRO A 278 -20.64 -3.55 -8.48
C PRO A 278 -20.31 -4.98 -8.04
N LEU A 279 -21.16 -5.60 -7.22
CA LEU A 279 -20.93 -6.96 -6.70
C LEU A 279 -20.85 -8.02 -7.82
N SER A 280 -21.33 -7.70 -9.02
CA SER A 280 -21.14 -8.52 -10.21
C SER A 280 -19.66 -8.76 -10.56
N LEU A 281 -18.75 -7.88 -10.14
CA LEU A 281 -17.30 -8.06 -10.31
C LEU A 281 -16.82 -9.35 -9.65
N PHE A 282 -17.35 -9.67 -8.46
CA PHE A 282 -16.96 -10.85 -7.69
C PHE A 282 -17.55 -12.16 -8.24
N ARG A 283 -18.45 -12.09 -9.23
CA ARG A 283 -18.87 -13.28 -10.01
C ARG A 283 -17.75 -13.77 -10.92
N ASP A 284 -16.83 -12.89 -11.33
CA ASP A 284 -15.62 -13.31 -12.01
C ASP A 284 -14.66 -13.92 -10.97
N ARG A 285 -14.41 -15.22 -11.11
CA ARG A 285 -13.55 -15.97 -10.20
C ARG A 285 -12.13 -15.38 -10.14
N ASN A 286 -11.58 -14.94 -11.27
CA ASN A 286 -10.23 -14.41 -11.33
C ASN A 286 -10.13 -13.05 -10.62
N PHE A 287 -11.17 -12.21 -10.73
CA PHE A 287 -11.28 -10.98 -9.96
C PHE A 287 -11.30 -11.25 -8.45
N SER A 288 -12.18 -12.14 -7.98
CA SER A 288 -12.31 -12.46 -6.55
C SER A 288 -11.01 -13.04 -5.98
N VAL A 289 -10.41 -14.00 -6.67
CA VAL A 289 -9.16 -14.64 -6.24
C VAL A 289 -7.98 -13.66 -6.27
N ALA A 290 -7.88 -12.79 -7.28
CA ALA A 290 -6.82 -11.77 -7.34
C ALA A 290 -6.94 -10.75 -6.21
N ASN A 291 -8.17 -10.41 -5.78
CA ASN A 291 -8.40 -9.53 -4.64
C ASN A 291 -8.00 -10.17 -3.30
N VAL A 292 -8.25 -11.47 -3.12
CA VAL A 292 -7.75 -12.20 -1.94
C VAL A 292 -6.21 -12.24 -1.96
N ALA A 293 -5.62 -12.59 -3.10
CA ALA A 293 -4.18 -12.67 -3.24
C ALA A 293 -3.48 -11.31 -3.01
N ILE A 294 -4.04 -10.20 -3.51
CA ILE A 294 -3.44 -8.88 -3.30
C ILE A 294 -3.63 -8.38 -1.86
N ALA A 295 -4.71 -8.75 -1.19
CA ALA A 295 -4.87 -8.48 0.24
C ALA A 295 -3.81 -9.22 1.05
N MET A 296 -3.55 -10.49 0.75
CA MET A 296 -2.48 -11.26 1.40
C MET A 296 -1.10 -10.65 1.10
N MET A 297 -0.84 -10.25 -0.14
CA MET A 297 0.40 -9.56 -0.49
C MET A 297 0.58 -8.25 0.27
N GLY A 298 -0.47 -7.43 0.34
CA GLY A 298 -0.48 -6.18 1.11
C GLY A 298 -0.17 -6.43 2.59
N ALA A 299 -0.79 -7.45 3.18
CA ALA A 299 -0.53 -7.87 4.56
C ALA A 299 0.92 -8.33 4.75
N THR A 300 1.40 -9.24 3.89
CA THR A 300 2.78 -9.76 3.94
C THR A 300 3.80 -8.63 3.91
N VAL A 301 3.67 -7.66 3.01
CA VAL A 301 4.65 -6.58 2.83
C VAL A 301 4.86 -5.77 4.10
N LEU A 302 3.78 -5.34 4.77
CA LEU A 302 3.94 -4.60 6.03
C LEU A 302 4.33 -5.51 7.19
N SER A 303 3.83 -6.75 7.22
CA SER A 303 4.16 -7.70 8.28
C SER A 303 5.63 -8.14 8.29
N PHE A 304 6.33 -8.16 7.15
CA PHE A 304 7.76 -8.53 7.17
C PHE A 304 8.69 -7.32 7.32
N ALA A 305 8.28 -6.14 6.88
CA ALA A 305 9.14 -4.96 6.87
C ALA A 305 9.57 -4.54 8.30
N ILE A 306 8.64 -4.55 9.26
CA ILE A 306 8.90 -4.08 10.63
C ILE A 306 9.90 -4.99 11.36
N PRO A 307 9.69 -6.31 11.51
CA PRO A 307 10.64 -7.16 12.26
C PRO A 307 12.01 -7.24 11.59
N THR A 308 12.05 -7.24 10.26
CA THR A 308 13.32 -7.23 9.49
C THR A 308 14.13 -5.97 9.79
N THR A 309 13.48 -4.81 9.79
CA THR A 309 14.13 -3.52 10.08
C THR A 309 14.63 -3.49 11.52
N LEU A 310 13.80 -3.90 12.49
CA LEU A 310 14.21 -3.94 13.89
C LEU A 310 15.36 -4.91 14.12
N PHE A 311 15.37 -6.09 13.48
CA PHE A 311 16.50 -7.01 13.58
C PHE A 311 17.81 -6.38 13.09
N PHE A 312 17.82 -5.77 11.90
CA PHE A 312 19.05 -5.15 11.38
C PHE A 312 19.54 -4.01 12.25
N GLN A 313 18.65 -3.17 12.76
CA GLN A 313 19.05 -2.01 13.56
C GLN A 313 19.39 -2.38 14.99
N GLN A 314 18.54 -3.17 15.65
CA GLN A 314 18.63 -3.43 17.09
C GLN A 314 19.58 -4.58 17.44
N VAL A 315 19.67 -5.60 16.57
CA VAL A 315 20.53 -6.76 16.80
C VAL A 315 21.87 -6.59 16.10
N LEU A 316 21.86 -6.22 14.81
CA LEU A 316 23.11 -6.06 14.04
C LEU A 316 23.73 -4.66 14.18
N GLY A 317 23.08 -3.73 14.90
CA GLY A 317 23.59 -2.37 15.11
C GLY A 317 23.71 -1.54 13.83
N MET A 318 22.97 -1.91 12.77
CA MET A 318 23.02 -1.19 11.50
C MET A 318 22.33 0.17 11.60
N SER A 319 22.90 1.18 10.94
CA SER A 319 22.18 2.43 10.70
C SER A 319 20.91 2.20 9.87
N PRO A 320 19.91 3.11 9.93
CA PRO A 320 18.70 3.02 9.10
C PRO A 320 19.01 2.86 7.60
N THR A 321 20.02 3.58 7.11
CA THR A 321 20.47 3.50 5.70
C THR A 321 21.06 2.13 5.37
N GLN A 322 21.87 1.54 6.25
CA GLN A 322 22.42 0.19 6.05
C GLN A 322 21.32 -0.87 6.06
N ALA A 323 20.38 -0.81 7.02
CA ALA A 323 19.24 -1.71 7.09
C ALA A 323 18.37 -1.62 5.82
N ALA A 324 18.14 -0.41 5.30
CA ALA A 324 17.45 -0.21 4.04
C ALA A 324 18.19 -0.84 2.84
N LEU A 325 19.51 -0.66 2.76
CA LEU A 325 20.35 -1.22 1.70
C LEU A 325 20.34 -2.76 1.68
N MET A 326 20.06 -3.43 2.79
CA MET A 326 19.88 -4.89 2.82
C MET A 326 18.72 -5.36 1.93
N THR A 327 17.72 -4.51 1.72
CA THR A 327 16.58 -4.82 0.83
C THR A 327 16.89 -4.60 -0.65
N ALA A 328 18.04 -3.98 -0.99
CA ALA A 328 18.37 -3.58 -2.35
C ALA A 328 18.38 -4.72 -3.38
N PRO A 329 18.87 -5.94 -3.07
CA PRO A 329 18.78 -7.06 -4.00
C PRO A 329 17.35 -7.32 -4.46
N SER A 330 16.37 -7.22 -3.55
CA SER A 330 14.97 -7.46 -3.90
C SER A 330 14.41 -6.44 -4.89
N ALA A 331 14.75 -5.15 -4.71
CA ALA A 331 14.34 -4.07 -5.59
C ALA A 331 15.01 -4.15 -6.97
N VAL A 332 16.31 -4.42 -7.01
CA VAL A 332 17.08 -4.60 -8.25
C VAL A 332 16.54 -5.78 -9.05
N LEU A 333 16.34 -6.93 -8.40
CA LEU A 333 15.78 -8.11 -9.06
C LEU A 333 14.35 -7.84 -9.56
N SER A 334 13.52 -7.16 -8.76
CA SER A 334 12.17 -6.81 -9.19
C SER A 334 12.16 -5.92 -10.43
N LEU A 335 13.09 -4.96 -10.53
CA LEU A 335 13.23 -4.07 -11.67
C LEU A 335 13.74 -4.81 -12.92
N VAL A 336 14.79 -5.63 -12.75
CA VAL A 336 15.41 -6.38 -13.85
C VAL A 336 14.47 -7.44 -14.41
N LEU A 337 13.66 -8.08 -13.57
CA LEU A 337 12.71 -9.11 -14.00
C LEU A 337 11.41 -8.56 -14.56
N ALA A 338 11.07 -7.29 -14.31
CA ALA A 338 9.81 -6.69 -14.77
C ALA A 338 9.58 -6.80 -16.29
N PRO A 339 10.56 -6.54 -17.17
CA PRO A 339 10.38 -6.70 -18.61
C PRO A 339 10.19 -8.16 -19.03
N LEU A 340 10.86 -9.11 -18.34
CA LEU A 340 10.74 -10.54 -18.61
C LEU A 340 9.34 -11.04 -18.24
N VAL A 341 8.88 -10.70 -17.04
CA VAL A 341 7.53 -10.97 -16.54
C VAL A 341 6.49 -10.37 -17.49
N GLY A 342 6.65 -9.12 -17.89
CA GLY A 342 5.74 -8.43 -18.80
C GLY A 342 5.65 -9.08 -20.18
N ARG A 343 6.79 -9.48 -20.76
CA ARG A 343 6.85 -10.22 -22.03
C ARG A 343 6.16 -11.57 -21.93
N TRP A 344 6.40 -12.30 -20.84
CA TRP A 344 5.78 -13.60 -20.62
C TRP A 344 4.24 -13.49 -20.53
N MET A 345 3.74 -12.49 -19.80
CA MET A 345 2.30 -12.20 -19.66
C MET A 345 1.62 -11.75 -20.97
N THR A 346 2.39 -11.46 -22.04
CA THR A 346 1.84 -11.10 -23.35
C THR A 346 1.23 -12.31 -24.05
N SER A 347 1.82 -13.49 -23.87
CA SER A 347 1.45 -14.73 -24.57
C SER A 347 1.07 -15.89 -23.65
N HIS A 348 1.29 -15.77 -22.34
CA HIS A 348 1.03 -16.82 -21.36
C HIS A 348 0.08 -16.36 -20.24
N ASP A 349 -0.55 -17.33 -19.58
CA ASP A 349 -1.48 -17.10 -18.47
C ASP A 349 -0.76 -16.52 -17.25
N PRO A 350 -1.26 -15.48 -16.56
CA PRO A 350 -0.57 -14.88 -15.40
C PRO A 350 -0.39 -15.81 -14.19
N ARG A 351 -1.09 -16.96 -14.15
CA ARG A 351 -1.15 -17.87 -13.00
C ARG A 351 0.22 -18.46 -12.60
N PRO A 352 1.00 -19.13 -13.48
CA PRO A 352 2.31 -19.64 -13.11
C PRO A 352 3.25 -18.59 -12.50
N LEU A 353 3.22 -17.34 -12.99
CA LEU A 353 4.00 -16.28 -12.36
C LEU A 353 3.53 -15.97 -10.96
N ALA A 354 2.22 -15.82 -10.73
CA ALA A 354 1.71 -15.60 -9.37
C ALA A 354 2.10 -16.75 -8.41
N LEU A 355 2.11 -18.00 -8.89
CA LEU A 355 2.56 -19.16 -8.12
C LEU A 355 4.05 -19.10 -7.78
N ILE A 356 4.90 -18.86 -8.78
CA ILE A 356 6.34 -18.67 -8.58
C ILE A 356 6.57 -17.52 -7.62
N GLY A 357 5.84 -16.42 -7.80
CA GLY A 357 5.95 -15.22 -6.99
C GLY A 357 5.67 -15.49 -5.51
N PHE A 358 4.51 -16.05 -5.17
CA PHE A 358 4.19 -16.34 -3.78
C PHE A 358 5.05 -17.46 -3.18
N ALA A 359 5.45 -18.47 -3.97
CA ALA A 359 6.36 -19.51 -3.50
C ALA A 359 7.75 -18.96 -3.19
N SER A 360 8.31 -18.13 -4.07
CA SER A 360 9.59 -17.44 -3.84
C SER A 360 9.51 -16.46 -2.68
N LEU A 361 8.41 -15.73 -2.53
CA LEU A 361 8.20 -14.82 -1.41
C LEU A 361 8.14 -15.59 -0.08
N ALA A 362 7.30 -16.63 0.02
CA ALA A 362 7.20 -17.45 1.22
C ALA A 362 8.53 -18.15 1.57
N GLY A 363 9.20 -18.73 0.57
CA GLY A 363 10.50 -19.37 0.74
C GLY A 363 11.60 -18.38 1.14
N GLY A 364 11.63 -17.19 0.55
CA GLY A 364 12.56 -16.12 0.90
C GLY A 364 12.35 -15.60 2.32
N LEU A 365 11.10 -15.36 2.72
CA LEU A 365 10.77 -14.93 4.08
C LEU A 365 11.10 -16.00 5.12
N LEU A 366 10.79 -17.27 4.84
CA LEU A 366 11.15 -18.39 5.71
C LEU A 366 12.67 -18.52 5.83
N TRP A 367 13.39 -18.43 4.71
CA TRP A 367 14.84 -18.48 4.70
C TRP A 367 15.46 -17.33 5.50
N LEU A 368 14.94 -16.11 5.34
CA LEU A 368 15.37 -14.96 6.14
C LEU A 368 15.16 -15.24 7.63
N ALA A 369 13.96 -15.68 8.03
CA ALA A 369 13.63 -15.99 9.43
C ALA A 369 14.60 -17.00 10.05
N LEU A 370 14.98 -18.04 9.31
CA LEU A 370 15.92 -19.06 9.76
C LEU A 370 17.37 -18.55 9.90
N LEU A 371 17.71 -17.42 9.29
CA LEU A 371 19.02 -16.79 9.35
C LEU A 371 19.11 -15.66 10.38
N MET A 372 17.99 -15.28 11.04
CA MET A 372 17.97 -14.16 11.99
C MET A 372 18.67 -14.54 13.30
N ALA A 373 19.97 -14.31 13.34
CA ALA A 373 20.83 -14.52 14.50
C ALA A 373 21.81 -13.34 14.67
N PRO A 374 22.29 -13.05 15.91
CA PRO A 374 23.20 -11.93 16.15
C PRO A 374 24.54 -12.03 15.41
N ASP A 375 25.02 -13.24 15.15
CA ASP A 375 26.28 -13.54 14.44
C ASP A 375 26.07 -13.81 12.94
N ALA A 376 24.88 -13.54 12.42
CA ALA A 376 24.54 -13.80 11.03
C ALA A 376 25.41 -12.96 10.07
N SER A 377 25.99 -13.64 9.08
CA SER A 377 26.78 -12.98 8.03
C SER A 377 25.88 -12.11 7.15
N VAL A 378 26.24 -10.83 7.01
CA VAL A 378 25.56 -9.86 6.14
C VAL A 378 25.41 -10.38 4.71
N LEU A 379 26.45 -11.00 4.16
CA LEU A 379 26.41 -11.55 2.80
C LEU A 379 25.38 -12.68 2.64
N VAL A 380 25.21 -13.50 3.69
CA VAL A 380 24.23 -14.60 3.69
C VAL A 380 22.81 -14.05 3.84
N LEU A 381 22.62 -13.00 4.64
CA LEU A 381 21.33 -12.31 4.81
C LEU A 381 20.82 -11.63 3.53
N LEU A 382 21.69 -11.31 2.57
CA LEU A 382 21.29 -10.75 1.28
C LEU A 382 20.66 -11.80 0.34
N LEU A 383 20.94 -13.08 0.53
CA LEU A 383 20.45 -14.14 -0.37
C LEU A 383 18.92 -14.33 -0.32
N PRO A 384 18.25 -14.35 0.85
CA PRO A 384 16.80 -14.34 0.93
C PRO A 384 16.12 -13.21 0.13
N PHE A 385 16.73 -12.01 0.09
CA PHE A 385 16.18 -10.88 -0.65
C PHE A 385 16.16 -11.10 -2.17
N VAL A 386 16.98 -12.00 -2.71
CA VAL A 386 16.89 -12.41 -4.11
C VAL A 386 15.56 -13.13 -4.38
N LEU A 387 15.17 -14.08 -3.51
CA LEU A 387 13.88 -14.78 -3.62
C LEU A 387 12.70 -13.83 -3.39
N ILE A 388 12.81 -12.93 -2.42
CA ILE A 388 11.79 -11.88 -2.18
C ILE A 388 11.65 -10.98 -3.42
N GLY A 389 12.75 -10.62 -4.08
CA GLY A 389 12.75 -9.83 -5.32
C GLY A 389 12.07 -10.52 -6.50
N ILE A 390 12.33 -11.83 -6.69
CA ILE A 390 11.61 -12.67 -7.66
C ILE A 390 10.12 -12.69 -7.31
N GLY A 391 9.79 -12.83 -6.02
CA GLY A 391 8.43 -12.76 -5.49
C GLY A 391 7.71 -11.48 -5.91
N ASN A 392 8.30 -10.34 -5.59
CA ASN A 392 7.78 -9.02 -5.93
C ASN A 392 7.52 -8.86 -7.44
N ALA A 393 8.49 -9.23 -8.29
CA ALA A 393 8.34 -9.12 -9.75
C ALA A 393 7.15 -9.93 -10.28
N CYS A 394 6.95 -11.12 -9.73
CA CYS A 394 6.00 -12.12 -10.21
C CYS A 394 4.61 -12.05 -9.55
N ILE A 395 4.41 -11.15 -8.57
CA ILE A 395 3.11 -10.96 -7.90
C ILE A 395 2.39 -9.71 -8.43
N TRP A 396 3.03 -8.53 -8.34
CA TRP A 396 2.34 -7.25 -8.55
C TRP A 396 1.69 -7.12 -9.93
N GLY A 397 2.46 -7.35 -10.99
CA GLY A 397 1.97 -7.27 -12.38
C GLY A 397 0.94 -8.36 -12.69
N PRO A 398 1.23 -9.65 -12.46
CA PRO A 398 0.32 -10.75 -12.71
C PRO A 398 -1.03 -10.64 -11.99
N LEU A 399 -1.05 -10.27 -10.70
CA LEU A 399 -2.31 -10.07 -9.97
C LEU A 399 -3.10 -8.88 -10.51
N SER A 400 -2.43 -7.77 -10.82
CA SER A 400 -3.07 -6.59 -11.41
C SER A 400 -3.71 -6.89 -12.75
N LEU A 401 -3.01 -7.63 -13.62
CA LEU A 401 -3.57 -8.08 -14.90
C LEU A 401 -4.75 -9.04 -14.66
N THR A 402 -4.61 -10.00 -13.77
CA THR A 402 -5.67 -10.99 -13.47
C THR A 402 -6.95 -10.29 -12.98
N ALA A 403 -6.82 -9.30 -12.11
CA ALA A 403 -7.94 -8.51 -11.61
C ALA A 403 -8.61 -7.64 -12.68
N THR A 404 -7.92 -7.26 -13.75
CA THR A 404 -8.46 -6.30 -14.73
C THR A 404 -8.78 -6.88 -16.10
N ARG A 405 -8.27 -8.08 -16.42
CA ARG A 405 -8.33 -8.67 -17.76
C ARG A 405 -9.77 -8.87 -18.26
N ASN A 406 -10.64 -9.39 -17.40
CA ASN A 406 -12.02 -9.73 -17.75
C ASN A 406 -13.02 -8.59 -17.50
N LEU A 407 -12.55 -7.46 -16.97
CA LEU A 407 -13.43 -6.36 -16.62
C LEU A 407 -13.81 -5.56 -17.87
N PRO A 408 -15.11 -5.24 -18.04
CA PRO A 408 -15.54 -4.28 -19.03
C PRO A 408 -14.87 -2.92 -18.81
N PRO A 409 -14.61 -2.13 -19.88
CA PRO A 409 -14.03 -0.80 -19.75
C PRO A 409 -14.83 0.14 -18.83
N SER A 410 -16.15 -0.09 -18.76
CA SER A 410 -17.11 0.62 -17.90
C SER A 410 -16.94 0.32 -16.41
N GLN A 411 -16.29 -0.79 -16.06
CA GLN A 411 -16.10 -1.25 -14.69
C GLN A 411 -14.63 -1.21 -14.26
N ALA A 412 -13.72 -0.81 -15.15
CA ALA A 412 -12.29 -0.75 -14.86
C ALA A 412 -11.97 0.19 -13.67
N GLY A 413 -12.64 1.34 -13.56
CA GLY A 413 -12.50 2.27 -12.44
C GLY A 413 -12.89 1.63 -11.11
N ALA A 414 -14.11 1.09 -11.02
CA ALA A 414 -14.58 0.37 -9.84
C ALA A 414 -13.69 -0.83 -9.47
N GLY A 415 -13.30 -1.66 -10.45
CA GLY A 415 -12.43 -2.80 -10.22
C GLY A 415 -11.04 -2.43 -9.71
N SER A 416 -10.44 -1.35 -10.26
CA SER A 416 -9.16 -0.84 -9.78
C SER A 416 -9.24 -0.22 -8.38
N GLY A 417 -10.36 0.43 -8.05
CA GLY A 417 -10.64 0.93 -6.70
C GLY A 417 -10.68 -0.20 -5.70
N VAL A 418 -11.49 -1.24 -5.96
CA VAL A 418 -11.57 -2.44 -5.11
C VAL A 418 -10.22 -3.13 -4.97
N TYR A 419 -9.47 -3.29 -6.06
CA TYR A 419 -8.15 -3.93 -6.03
C TYR A 419 -7.16 -3.21 -5.11
N ASN A 420 -7.10 -1.87 -5.19
CA ASN A 420 -6.22 -1.09 -4.32
C ASN A 420 -6.75 -1.03 -2.88
N GLU A 421 -8.07 -0.97 -2.69
CA GLU A 421 -8.68 -1.03 -1.35
C GLU A 421 -8.34 -2.35 -0.65
N MET A 422 -8.52 -3.49 -1.32
CA MET A 422 -8.21 -4.82 -0.77
C MET A 422 -6.73 -4.93 -0.40
N ARG A 423 -5.84 -4.35 -1.22
CA ARG A 423 -4.41 -4.22 -0.87
C ARG A 423 -4.21 -3.44 0.42
N GLN A 424 -4.81 -2.25 0.55
CA GLN A 424 -4.62 -1.39 1.72
C GLN A 424 -5.21 -2.00 2.99
N VAL A 425 -6.42 -2.55 2.93
CA VAL A 425 -7.03 -3.27 4.06
C VAL A 425 -6.14 -4.43 4.49
N GLY A 426 -5.60 -5.19 3.53
CA GLY A 426 -4.62 -6.24 3.79
C GLY A 426 -3.38 -5.70 4.53
N SER A 427 -2.78 -4.61 4.04
CA SER A 427 -1.62 -3.97 4.67
C SER A 427 -1.90 -3.52 6.11
N VAL A 428 -3.06 -2.90 6.37
CA VAL A 428 -3.46 -2.45 7.71
C VAL A 428 -3.59 -3.64 8.66
N LEU A 429 -4.32 -4.69 8.26
CA LEU A 429 -4.48 -5.92 9.06
C LEU A 429 -3.13 -6.62 9.31
N GLY A 430 -2.26 -6.69 8.30
CA GLY A 430 -0.93 -7.27 8.43
C GLY A 430 -0.04 -6.48 9.40
N SER A 431 -0.12 -5.15 9.37
CA SER A 431 0.66 -4.29 10.26
C SER A 431 0.26 -4.44 11.73
N ALA A 432 -1.04 -4.50 12.04
CA ALA A 432 -1.47 -4.72 13.42
C ALA A 432 -1.21 -6.16 13.88
N GLY A 433 -1.47 -7.14 13.01
CA GLY A 433 -1.19 -8.54 13.32
C GLY A 433 0.29 -8.78 13.65
N ILE A 434 1.21 -8.14 12.91
CA ILE A 434 2.63 -8.25 13.22
C ILE A 434 3.00 -7.52 14.51
N ALA A 435 2.44 -6.32 14.76
CA ALA A 435 2.75 -5.57 15.98
C ALA A 435 2.35 -6.35 17.24
N THR A 436 1.14 -6.91 17.28
CA THR A 436 0.68 -7.76 18.38
C THR A 436 1.54 -9.01 18.53
N LEU A 437 1.87 -9.69 17.42
CA LEU A 437 2.71 -10.87 17.46
C LEU A 437 4.13 -10.55 17.95
N MET A 438 4.71 -9.43 17.52
CA MET A 438 6.03 -8.99 17.98
C MET A 438 6.03 -8.70 19.47
N ALA A 439 5.05 -7.96 19.99
CA ALA A 439 4.94 -7.66 21.42
C ALA A 439 4.90 -8.96 22.25
N ASP A 440 4.04 -9.92 21.85
CA ASP A 440 3.95 -11.24 22.48
C ASP A 440 5.29 -12.00 22.44
N ARG A 441 5.94 -12.05 21.28
CA ARG A 441 7.22 -12.77 21.11
C ARG A 441 8.38 -12.12 21.84
N ILE A 442 8.46 -10.78 21.85
CA ILE A 442 9.45 -10.03 22.62
C ILE A 442 9.26 -10.33 24.11
N ALA A 443 8.03 -10.19 24.63
CA ALA A 443 7.73 -10.46 26.03
C ALA A 443 8.09 -11.90 26.42
N ALA A 444 7.74 -12.90 25.60
CA ALA A 444 8.07 -14.30 25.84
C ALA A 444 9.58 -14.55 25.85
N ARG A 445 10.31 -14.13 24.81
CA ARG A 445 11.74 -14.43 24.65
C ARG A 445 12.63 -13.67 25.64
N LEU A 446 12.31 -12.40 25.91
CA LEU A 446 13.06 -11.61 26.89
C LEU A 446 12.73 -12.04 28.33
N GLY A 447 11.48 -12.44 28.61
CA GLY A 447 11.09 -13.01 29.89
C GLY A 447 11.83 -14.31 30.20
N GLU A 448 11.96 -15.20 29.22
CA GLU A 448 12.78 -16.42 29.32
C GLU A 448 14.25 -16.10 29.61
N ALA A 449 14.84 -15.14 28.88
CA ALA A 449 16.25 -14.76 29.02
C ALA A 449 16.58 -14.10 30.36
N THR A 450 15.61 -13.43 30.99
CA THR A 450 15.77 -12.74 32.29
C THR A 450 15.28 -13.56 33.48
N GLY A 451 14.89 -14.83 33.26
CA GLY A 451 14.40 -15.72 34.32
C GLY A 451 13.07 -15.27 34.95
N GLY A 452 12.25 -14.52 34.21
CA GLY A 452 10.96 -14.00 34.67
C GLY A 452 11.04 -12.87 35.71
N GLN A 453 12.25 -12.38 36.03
CA GLN A 453 12.47 -11.34 37.05
C GLN A 453 12.64 -9.93 36.48
N GLY A 454 12.68 -9.77 35.15
CA GLY A 454 12.69 -8.48 34.47
C GLY A 454 11.53 -8.38 33.49
N GLY A 455 10.67 -7.37 33.64
CA GLY A 455 9.81 -6.95 32.54
C GLY A 455 10.66 -6.59 31.33
N ALA A 456 10.08 -6.67 30.12
CA ALA A 456 10.77 -6.20 28.91
C ALA A 456 11.31 -4.78 29.18
N PRO A 457 12.59 -4.48 28.87
CA PRO A 457 13.13 -3.15 29.07
C PRO A 457 12.24 -2.13 28.36
N ALA A 458 11.85 -1.06 29.06
CA ALA A 458 11.12 0.05 28.44
C ALA A 458 11.91 0.54 27.22
N GLY A 459 11.32 0.45 26.02
CA GLY A 459 11.97 0.80 24.76
C GLY A 459 12.33 -0.37 23.84
N ALA A 460 12.35 -1.62 24.34
CA ALA A 460 12.59 -2.80 23.51
C ALA A 460 11.48 -3.00 22.46
N GLU A 461 10.24 -2.65 22.78
CA GLU A 461 9.09 -2.73 21.87
C GLU A 461 9.06 -1.60 20.84
N SER A 462 9.60 -0.42 21.19
CA SER A 462 9.61 0.77 20.33
C SER A 462 10.89 0.92 19.51
N GLY A 463 11.90 0.06 19.71
CA GLY A 463 13.21 0.18 19.07
C GLY A 463 13.98 1.44 19.50
N ALA A 464 13.68 2.00 20.67
CA ALA A 464 14.32 3.22 21.17
C ALA A 464 15.53 2.86 22.07
N GLY A 465 16.73 3.21 21.61
CA GLY A 465 18.00 2.98 22.34
C GLY A 465 18.71 1.68 21.97
N SER A 466 20.01 1.59 22.26
CA SER A 466 20.81 0.41 21.96
C SER A 466 20.45 -0.75 22.90
N LEU A 467 19.98 -1.87 22.35
CA LEU A 467 19.74 -3.09 23.12
C LEU A 467 21.06 -3.63 23.72
N PRO A 468 21.10 -3.98 25.02
CA PRO A 468 22.25 -4.64 25.63
C PRO A 468 22.64 -5.93 24.88
N PRO A 469 23.95 -6.26 24.77
CA PRO A 469 24.40 -7.42 23.99
C PRO A 469 23.76 -8.76 24.38
N PHE A 470 23.46 -8.95 25.67
CA PHE A 470 22.83 -10.20 26.14
C PHE A 470 21.38 -10.37 25.68
N LEU A 471 20.71 -9.29 25.25
CA LEU A 471 19.35 -9.32 24.71
C LEU A 471 19.30 -9.48 23.18
N HIS A 472 20.44 -9.42 22.48
CA HIS A 472 20.48 -9.52 21.03
C HIS A 472 19.94 -10.87 20.52
N ALA A 473 20.37 -11.98 21.13
CA ALA A 473 19.90 -13.32 20.77
C ALA A 473 18.39 -13.55 21.00
N PRO A 474 17.82 -13.27 22.19
CA PRO A 474 16.38 -13.44 22.40
C PRO A 474 15.55 -12.47 21.56
N TYR A 475 16.03 -11.25 21.31
CA TYR A 475 15.34 -10.30 20.43
C TYR A 475 15.36 -10.76 18.97
N ALA A 476 16.50 -11.27 18.48
CA ALA A 476 16.58 -11.88 17.14
C ALA A 476 15.61 -13.06 16.98
N ALA A 477 15.54 -13.93 17.99
CA ALA A 477 14.59 -15.05 18.00
C ALA A 477 13.14 -14.58 18.01
N ALA A 478 12.81 -13.52 18.76
CA ALA A 478 11.46 -12.93 18.74
C ALA A 478 11.10 -12.38 17.35
N MET A 479 12.03 -11.71 16.67
CA MET A 479 11.81 -11.22 15.31
C MET A 479 11.68 -12.37 14.29
N ALA A 480 12.48 -13.43 14.45
CA ALA A 480 12.38 -14.65 13.65
C ALA A 480 11.03 -15.35 13.84
N ASP A 481 10.55 -15.44 15.08
CA ASP A 481 9.22 -16.01 15.39
C ASP A 481 8.10 -15.17 14.78
N ALA A 482 8.24 -13.84 14.79
CA ALA A 482 7.28 -12.93 14.18
C ALA A 482 7.21 -13.10 12.64
N MET A 483 8.30 -13.51 11.98
CA MET A 483 8.33 -13.77 10.53
C MET A 483 7.41 -14.91 10.08
N TRP A 484 6.95 -15.80 10.98
CA TRP A 484 5.98 -16.84 10.60
C TRP A 484 4.65 -16.28 10.11
N LEU A 485 4.23 -15.10 10.58
CA LEU A 485 3.03 -14.44 10.10
C LEU A 485 3.13 -14.06 8.60
N PRO A 486 4.11 -13.27 8.14
CA PRO A 486 4.23 -12.95 6.72
C PRO A 486 4.50 -14.19 5.84
N VAL A 487 5.18 -15.23 6.36
CA VAL A 487 5.32 -16.53 5.67
C VAL A 487 3.95 -17.19 5.46
N GLY A 488 3.14 -17.27 6.52
CA GLY A 488 1.78 -17.83 6.45
C GLY A 488 0.88 -17.04 5.50
N LEU A 489 0.93 -15.71 5.55
CA LEU A 489 0.19 -14.83 4.63
C LEU A 489 0.61 -15.06 3.17
N ALA A 490 1.91 -15.19 2.90
CA ALA A 490 2.41 -15.50 1.56
C ALA A 490 1.97 -16.89 1.08
N ALA A 491 1.90 -17.89 1.98
CA ALA A 491 1.38 -19.22 1.68
C ALA A 491 -0.13 -19.20 1.38
N VAL A 492 -0.93 -18.40 2.09
CA VAL A 492 -2.34 -18.20 1.76
C VAL A 492 -2.47 -17.49 0.40
N GLY A 493 -1.59 -16.51 0.11
CA GLY A 493 -1.48 -15.90 -1.22
C GLY A 493 -1.17 -16.93 -2.33
N LEU A 494 -0.31 -17.91 -2.05
CA LEU A 494 -0.01 -19.03 -2.96
C LEU A 494 -1.25 -19.90 -3.20
N LEU A 495 -2.01 -20.23 -2.15
CA LEU A 495 -3.27 -20.97 -2.27
C LEU A 495 -4.32 -20.20 -3.08
N ALA A 496 -4.42 -18.89 -2.86
CA ALA A 496 -5.26 -18.04 -3.70
C ALA A 496 -4.78 -18.07 -5.16
N ALA A 497 -3.47 -17.92 -5.42
CA ALA A 497 -2.92 -18.00 -6.76
C ALA A 497 -3.19 -19.36 -7.46
N LEU A 498 -3.23 -20.47 -6.71
CA LEU A 498 -3.63 -21.78 -7.24
C LEU A 498 -5.08 -21.79 -7.72
N ALA A 499 -5.95 -21.00 -7.10
CA ALA A 499 -7.36 -20.89 -7.48
C ALA A 499 -7.62 -20.01 -8.71
N ILE A 500 -6.60 -19.32 -9.25
CA ILE A 500 -6.71 -18.54 -10.50
C ILE A 500 -7.06 -19.51 -11.65
N GLY A 501 -8.17 -19.23 -12.33
CA GLY A 501 -8.64 -19.99 -13.48
C GLY A 501 -7.87 -19.64 -14.75
N ARG A 502 -7.99 -20.49 -15.78
CA ARG A 502 -7.50 -20.14 -17.12
C ARG A 502 -8.22 -18.87 -17.61
N PRO A 503 -7.54 -17.92 -18.26
CA PRO A 503 -8.19 -16.75 -18.79
C PRO A 503 -9.20 -17.18 -19.86
N ILE A 504 -10.44 -16.74 -19.71
CA ILE A 504 -11.46 -16.88 -20.74
C ILE A 504 -11.38 -15.62 -21.59
N ASP A 505 -11.06 -15.75 -22.88
CA ASP A 505 -11.17 -14.60 -23.79
C ASP A 505 -12.65 -14.31 -24.02
N THR A 506 -13.15 -13.30 -23.32
CA THR A 506 -14.57 -12.93 -23.37
C THR A 506 -14.89 -12.01 -24.55
N GLY A 507 -13.90 -11.59 -25.34
CA GLY A 507 -14.10 -10.64 -26.45
C GLY A 507 -14.65 -9.27 -26.02
N VAL A 508 -14.69 -8.98 -24.71
CA VAL A 508 -15.31 -7.77 -24.13
C VAL A 508 -14.68 -6.48 -24.67
N TRP A 509 -13.41 -6.54 -25.04
CA TRP A 509 -12.68 -5.40 -25.60
C TRP A 509 -12.70 -5.34 -27.14
N ALA A 510 -13.11 -6.41 -27.82
CA ALA A 510 -13.22 -6.45 -29.28
C ALA A 510 -14.52 -5.83 -29.81
N LYS A 511 -15.51 -5.58 -28.93
CA LYS A 511 -16.78 -4.92 -29.28
C LYS A 511 -16.73 -3.39 -29.22
N ASP A 512 -15.68 -2.82 -28.64
CA ASP A 512 -15.47 -1.37 -28.47
C ASP A 512 -14.34 -0.82 -29.38
N GLU A 513 -13.75 -1.67 -30.24
CA GLU A 513 -12.92 -1.28 -31.39
C GLU A 513 -13.80 -1.06 -32.63
#